data_AF-A0A1Q5UR86-F1
#
_entry.id   AF-A0A1Q5UR86-F1
#
_cell.length_a   1.000
_cell.length_b   1.000
_cell.length_c   1.000
_cell.angle_alpha   90.00
_cell.angle_beta   90.00
_cell.angle_gamma   90.00
#
_symmetry.space_group_name_H-M   'P 1'
#
loop_
_entity.id
_entity.type
_entity.pdbx_description
1 polymer ?
#
loop_
_entity_poly.entity_id
_entity_poly.type
_entity_poly.pdbx_seq_one_letter_code
_entity_poly.pdbx_strand_id
1 'polypeptide(L)'
;MHPLQLHLVQSLLPYPISNSLEDEWNRRDTGAAAVVQYCDVLEGGPLRGRPKRNASGSATSAGPINQPQGTGQTENDADSCEVPSSVAGKPSRATKEYLENSEKPEACFQCFANKGLPDHVRFQVYHDAGCVARHFDAIHLKEKPLKCNWCEVALLHQMAFQRHAFDVHHVRSRKRCLNPVQELQRQE
;
A
#
# COMPACT_ATOMS: atom_id res chain seq x y z
N MET A 1 -16.98 15.48 30.20
CA MET A 1 -17.06 14.11 29.67
C MET A 1 -18.47 13.59 29.89
N HIS A 2 -19.00 12.80 28.95
CA HIS A 2 -20.30 12.18 29.09
C HIS A 2 -20.30 11.21 30.29
N PRO A 3 -21.38 11.10 31.10
CA PRO A 3 -21.40 10.24 32.30
C PRO A 3 -21.06 8.78 32.02
N LEU A 4 -21.51 8.23 30.89
CA LEU A 4 -21.17 6.85 30.50
C LEU A 4 -19.70 6.69 30.07
N GLN A 5 -19.08 7.74 29.53
CA GLN A 5 -17.65 7.74 29.20
C GLN A 5 -16.80 7.75 30.47
N LEU A 6 -17.19 8.53 31.48
CA LEU A 6 -16.57 8.52 32.81
C LEU A 6 -16.65 7.12 33.43
N HIS A 7 -17.83 6.51 33.40
CA HIS A 7 -18.05 5.16 33.94
C HIS A 7 -17.20 4.11 33.22
N LEU A 8 -17.14 4.16 31.88
CA LEU A 8 -16.30 3.26 31.09
C LEU A 8 -14.82 3.33 31.54
N VAL A 9 -14.27 4.54 31.62
CA VAL A 9 -12.86 4.74 32.01
C VAL A 9 -12.62 4.25 33.43
N GLN A 10 -13.54 4.50 34.35
CA GLN A 10 -13.45 4.02 35.73
C GLN A 10 -13.51 2.49 35.83
N SER A 11 -14.28 1.82 34.98
CA SER A 11 -14.45 0.36 35.01
C SER A 11 -13.33 -0.41 34.29
N LEU A 12 -12.61 0.21 33.33
CA LEU A 12 -11.52 -0.43 32.59
C LEU A 12 -10.13 -0.30 33.26
N LEU A 13 -9.92 0.77 34.03
CA LEU A 13 -8.64 1.06 34.68
C LEU A 13 -8.46 0.61 36.16
N PRO A 14 -9.36 -0.16 36.83
CA PRO A 14 -9.09 -0.63 38.19
C PRO A 14 -7.95 -1.65 38.23
N TYR A 15 -7.07 -1.49 39.23
CA TYR A 15 -6.09 -2.50 39.60
C TYR A 15 -6.75 -3.64 40.40
N PRO A 16 -6.19 -4.86 40.37
CA PRO A 16 -6.65 -5.96 41.20
C PRO A 16 -6.62 -5.57 42.69
N ILE A 17 -7.78 -5.67 43.36
CA ILE A 17 -7.95 -5.28 44.77
C ILE A 17 -7.47 -6.41 45.71
N SER A 18 -7.48 -7.65 45.21
CA SER A 18 -7.04 -8.84 45.95
C SER A 18 -6.48 -9.91 44.98
N ASN A 19 -5.92 -10.98 45.55
CA ASN A 19 -5.50 -12.18 44.79
C ASN A 19 -6.64 -13.22 44.66
N SER A 20 -7.90 -12.84 44.90
CA SER A 20 -9.06 -13.71 44.72
C SER A 20 -9.44 -13.81 43.25
N LEU A 21 -9.66 -15.04 42.77
CA LEU A 21 -10.17 -15.27 41.41
C LEU A 21 -11.54 -14.64 41.18
N GLU A 22 -12.41 -14.67 42.20
CA GLU A 22 -13.75 -14.10 42.15
C GLU A 22 -13.71 -12.57 41.97
N ASP A 23 -12.80 -11.90 42.68
CA ASP A 23 -12.66 -10.45 42.58
C ASP A 23 -12.11 -10.03 41.20
N GLU A 24 -11.18 -10.81 40.65
CA GLU A 24 -10.67 -10.60 39.29
C GLU A 24 -11.73 -10.85 38.22
N TRP A 25 -12.56 -11.89 38.40
CA TRP A 25 -13.69 -12.16 37.51
C TRP A 25 -14.68 -10.99 37.55
N ASN A 26 -15.13 -10.59 38.74
CA ASN A 26 -16.09 -9.49 38.91
C ASN A 26 -15.56 -8.17 38.32
N ARG A 27 -14.26 -7.89 38.46
CA ARG A 27 -13.61 -6.73 37.84
C ARG A 27 -13.71 -6.77 36.31
N ARG A 28 -13.47 -7.92 35.69
CA ARG A 28 -13.57 -8.10 34.22
C ARG A 28 -15.01 -7.99 33.73
N ASP A 29 -15.95 -8.62 34.43
CA ASP A 29 -17.37 -8.55 34.09
C ASP A 29 -17.90 -7.11 34.19
N THR A 30 -17.47 -6.38 35.21
CA THR A 30 -17.79 -4.95 35.35
C THR A 30 -17.25 -4.13 34.18
N GLY A 31 -16.01 -4.39 33.76
CA GLY A 31 -15.41 -3.74 32.58
C GLY A 31 -16.16 -4.07 31.29
N ALA A 32 -16.53 -5.34 31.09
CA ALA A 32 -17.29 -5.78 29.92
C ALA A 32 -18.69 -5.14 29.87
N ALA A 33 -19.40 -5.10 31.01
CA ALA A 33 -20.70 -4.44 31.12
C ALA A 33 -20.63 -2.95 30.79
N ALA A 34 -19.58 -2.25 31.26
CA ALA A 34 -19.38 -0.84 30.97
C ALA A 34 -19.10 -0.57 29.47
N VAL A 35 -18.36 -1.46 28.80
CA VAL A 35 -18.14 -1.39 27.34
C VAL A 35 -19.46 -1.54 26.58
N VAL A 36 -20.28 -2.53 26.93
CA VAL A 36 -21.59 -2.74 26.30
C VAL A 36 -22.45 -1.48 26.43
N GLN A 37 -22.56 -0.93 27.65
CA GLN A 37 -23.34 0.28 27.90
C GLN A 37 -22.84 1.51 27.14
N TYR A 38 -21.52 1.65 26.97
CA TYR A 38 -20.94 2.78 26.27
C TYR A 38 -21.11 2.69 24.75
N CYS A 39 -20.99 1.48 24.17
CA CYS A 39 -21.17 1.26 22.74
C CYS A 39 -22.58 1.60 22.24
N ASP A 40 -23.60 1.54 23.12
CA ASP A 40 -24.97 1.98 22.83
C ASP A 40 -25.11 3.52 22.79
N VAL A 41 -24.10 4.26 23.26
CA VAL A 41 -24.08 5.72 23.23
C VAL A 41 -23.57 6.20 21.87
N LEU A 42 -24.45 6.86 21.12
CA LEU A 42 -24.05 7.65 19.95
C LEU A 42 -23.28 8.89 20.40
N GLU A 43 -21.97 8.76 20.55
CA GLU A 43 -21.11 9.93 20.66
C GLU A 43 -21.17 10.72 19.34
N GLY A 44 -21.41 12.02 19.45
CA GLY A 44 -21.81 12.89 18.35
C GLY A 44 -21.02 12.66 17.06
N GLY A 45 -21.75 12.57 15.94
CA GLY A 45 -21.17 12.31 14.63
C GLY A 45 -20.24 13.43 14.14
N PRO A 46 -19.48 13.20 13.06
CA PRO A 46 -18.58 14.19 12.48
C PRO A 46 -19.29 15.53 12.31
N LEU A 47 -18.66 16.62 12.75
CA LEU A 47 -19.13 17.98 12.45
C LEU A 47 -19.37 18.04 10.94
N ARG A 48 -20.63 18.11 10.51
CA ARG A 48 -20.98 18.06 9.09
C ARG A 48 -20.25 19.21 8.40
N GLY A 49 -19.25 18.86 7.59
CA GLY A 49 -18.57 19.81 6.74
C GLY A 49 -19.59 20.56 5.87
N ARG A 50 -19.22 21.77 5.48
CA ARG A 50 -20.00 22.70 4.65
C ARG A 50 -20.74 21.96 3.51
N PRO A 51 -22.06 22.10 3.38
CA PRO A 51 -22.81 21.49 2.29
C PRO A 51 -22.23 21.88 0.92
N LYS A 52 -22.02 20.88 0.05
CA LYS A 52 -21.52 21.08 -1.31
C LYS A 52 -22.56 21.89 -2.09
N ARG A 53 -22.12 23.00 -2.69
CA ARG A 53 -22.93 23.81 -3.60
C ARG A 53 -23.21 22.99 -4.86
N ASN A 54 -24.48 22.85 -5.22
CA ASN A 54 -24.89 22.19 -6.45
C ASN A 54 -24.32 22.95 -7.66
N ALA A 55 -23.62 22.25 -8.54
CA ALA A 55 -23.26 22.79 -9.85
C ALA A 55 -24.52 22.80 -10.71
N SER A 56 -24.80 23.97 -11.31
CA SER A 56 -25.94 24.20 -12.17
C SER A 56 -25.85 23.35 -13.45
N GLY A 57 -27.02 22.96 -13.95
CA GLY A 57 -27.23 21.90 -14.92
C GLY A 57 -26.65 22.09 -16.32
N SER A 58 -26.58 20.96 -17.03
CA SER A 58 -26.88 20.91 -18.45
C SER A 58 -27.75 19.68 -18.69
N ALA A 59 -28.90 19.92 -19.30
CA ALA A 59 -29.93 18.95 -19.61
C ALA A 59 -29.68 18.29 -20.99
N THR A 60 -30.53 17.29 -21.28
CA THR A 60 -30.79 16.55 -22.54
C THR A 60 -29.87 15.36 -22.83
N SER A 61 -30.33 14.18 -23.30
CA SER A 61 -31.67 13.58 -23.49
C SER A 61 -31.50 12.09 -23.86
N ALA A 62 -32.40 11.22 -23.38
CA ALA A 62 -32.93 9.92 -23.88
C ALA A 62 -32.07 8.90 -24.71
N GLY A 63 -32.14 7.60 -24.32
CA GLY A 63 -31.69 6.40 -25.10
C GLY A 63 -32.68 5.96 -26.20
N PRO A 64 -32.82 4.66 -26.66
CA PRO A 64 -32.15 3.37 -26.32
C PRO A 64 -31.79 2.37 -27.51
N ILE A 65 -30.97 1.31 -27.23
CA ILE A 65 -30.97 -0.17 -27.65
C ILE A 65 -30.97 -0.59 -29.18
N ASN A 66 -30.06 -1.39 -29.80
CA ASN A 66 -29.85 -2.89 -29.88
C ASN A 66 -28.68 -3.26 -30.88
N GLN A 67 -27.62 -4.05 -30.56
CA GLN A 67 -27.30 -5.51 -30.82
C GLN A 67 -27.16 -6.03 -32.30
N PRO A 68 -26.47 -7.17 -32.67
CA PRO A 68 -25.29 -7.91 -32.14
C PRO A 68 -24.33 -8.60 -33.22
N GLN A 69 -23.34 -9.41 -32.75
CA GLN A 69 -22.52 -10.52 -33.39
C GLN A 69 -21.07 -10.17 -33.86
N GLY A 70 -19.98 -10.92 -33.58
CA GLY A 70 -19.76 -12.20 -32.87
C GLY A 70 -18.26 -12.62 -32.76
N THR A 71 -18.03 -13.67 -31.94
CA THR A 71 -16.88 -14.62 -31.83
C THR A 71 -15.49 -14.22 -31.29
N GLY A 72 -15.11 -14.81 -30.15
CA GLY A 72 -13.76 -15.41 -29.91
C GLY A 72 -12.89 -14.88 -28.75
N GLN A 73 -12.92 -15.55 -27.58
CA GLN A 73 -11.85 -15.90 -26.61
C GLN A 73 -10.56 -15.03 -26.57
N THR A 74 -9.97 -14.54 -25.46
CA THR A 74 -9.78 -15.09 -24.10
C THR A 74 -9.21 -13.97 -23.21
N GLU A 75 -9.49 -14.03 -21.91
CA GLU A 75 -9.28 -13.02 -20.87
C GLU A 75 -7.81 -12.96 -20.37
N ASN A 76 -7.26 -11.75 -20.22
CA ASN A 76 -6.09 -11.45 -19.38
C ASN A 76 -6.19 -10.00 -18.88
N ASP A 77 -6.83 -9.82 -17.73
CA ASP A 77 -6.91 -8.55 -17.02
C ASP A 77 -5.59 -8.21 -16.33
N ALA A 78 -4.83 -7.30 -16.93
CA ALA A 78 -3.79 -6.53 -16.26
C ALA A 78 -4.10 -5.04 -16.46
N ASP A 79 -4.73 -4.48 -15.43
CA ASP A 79 -5.07 -3.06 -15.28
C ASP A 79 -3.84 -2.18 -15.51
N SER A 80 -3.79 -1.61 -16.72
CA SER A 80 -2.71 -0.78 -17.25
C SER A 80 -3.00 0.67 -16.86
N CYS A 81 -2.14 1.26 -16.03
CA CYS A 81 -2.23 2.69 -15.76
C CYS A 81 -1.71 3.46 -16.98
N GLU A 82 -2.62 4.17 -17.64
CA GLU A 82 -2.39 5.01 -18.81
C GLU A 82 -1.35 6.11 -18.59
N VAL A 83 -0.64 6.41 -19.68
CA VAL A 83 0.52 7.29 -19.82
C VAL A 83 0.10 8.77 -19.91
N PRO A 84 0.89 9.71 -19.35
CA PRO A 84 1.00 11.05 -19.93
C PRO A 84 2.24 11.22 -20.80
N SER A 85 1.98 11.76 -21.99
CA SER A 85 2.92 12.07 -23.08
C SER A 85 4.03 13.06 -22.68
N SER A 86 5.26 12.63 -22.94
CA SER A 86 6.50 13.36 -23.29
C SER A 86 6.64 14.85 -22.95
N VAL A 87 7.67 15.17 -22.15
CA VAL A 87 8.56 16.32 -22.43
C VAL A 87 9.97 15.78 -22.63
N ALA A 88 10.43 15.90 -23.87
CA ALA A 88 11.79 15.55 -24.28
C ALA A 88 12.80 16.52 -23.65
N GLY A 89 13.50 16.05 -22.62
CA GLY A 89 14.70 16.67 -22.09
C GLY A 89 15.70 15.57 -21.80
N LYS A 90 16.89 15.64 -22.40
CA LYS A 90 18.01 14.75 -22.06
C LYS A 90 18.16 14.71 -20.53
N PRO A 91 18.38 13.55 -19.89
CA PRO A 91 18.57 13.51 -18.45
C PRO A 91 19.89 14.21 -18.17
N SER A 92 19.81 15.44 -17.68
CA SER A 92 20.97 16.17 -17.19
C SER A 92 21.52 15.43 -15.98
N ARG A 93 22.82 15.53 -15.74
CA ARG A 93 23.50 14.97 -14.55
C ARG A 93 22.77 15.32 -13.23
N ALA A 94 22.04 16.44 -13.22
CA ALA A 94 21.16 16.90 -12.16
C ALA A 94 19.93 16.00 -11.88
N THR A 95 19.38 15.28 -12.88
CA THR A 95 18.28 14.30 -12.63
C THR A 95 18.78 13.08 -11.85
N LYS A 96 20.03 12.65 -12.07
CA LYS A 96 20.66 11.58 -11.29
C LYS A 96 20.85 12.02 -9.83
N GLU A 97 21.35 13.23 -9.61
CA GLU A 97 21.58 13.82 -8.28
C GLU A 97 20.27 14.10 -7.51
N TYR A 98 19.16 14.40 -8.21
CA TYR A 98 17.83 14.56 -7.62
C TYR A 98 17.21 13.22 -7.19
N LEU A 99 17.38 12.16 -7.99
CA LEU A 99 16.97 10.80 -7.67
C LEU A 99 17.77 10.20 -6.50
N GLU A 100 19.04 10.59 -6.37
CA GLU A 100 19.98 10.08 -5.36
C GLU A 100 19.68 10.58 -3.94
N ASN A 101 18.95 11.69 -3.78
CA ASN A 101 18.72 12.35 -2.49
C ASN A 101 17.24 12.44 -2.07
N SER A 102 16.32 11.91 -2.88
CA SER A 102 14.90 12.01 -2.59
C SER A 102 14.48 10.92 -1.58
N GLU A 103 13.90 11.30 -0.45
CA GLU A 103 13.33 10.38 0.55
C GLU A 103 12.23 9.46 -0.03
N LYS A 104 11.70 9.81 -1.22
CA LYS A 104 10.68 9.05 -1.93
C LYS A 104 11.14 8.79 -3.36
N PRO A 105 11.37 7.52 -3.75
CA PRO A 105 11.75 7.22 -5.12
C PRO A 105 10.53 7.38 -6.04
N GLU A 106 10.65 8.23 -7.05
CA GLU A 106 9.66 8.39 -8.12
C GLU A 106 10.01 7.58 -9.38
N ALA A 107 11.22 7.03 -9.47
CA ALA A 107 11.65 6.18 -10.57
C ALA A 107 12.33 4.89 -10.05
N CYS A 108 12.36 3.85 -10.87
CA CYS A 108 13.02 2.60 -10.51
C CYS A 108 14.54 2.69 -10.73
N PHE A 109 15.32 2.53 -9.65
CA PHE A 109 16.79 2.54 -9.69
C PHE A 109 17.37 1.46 -10.62
N GLN A 110 16.72 0.30 -10.72
CA GLN A 110 17.21 -0.82 -11.50
C GLN A 110 16.97 -0.61 -13.01
N CYS A 111 15.81 -0.07 -13.40
CA CYS A 111 15.55 0.36 -14.78
C CYS A 111 16.51 1.47 -15.20
N PHE A 112 16.72 2.46 -14.34
CA PHE A 112 17.65 3.56 -14.60
C PHE A 112 19.09 3.07 -14.82
N ALA A 113 19.52 2.03 -14.11
CA ALA A 113 20.86 1.47 -14.27
C ALA A 113 21.03 0.57 -15.51
N ASN A 114 19.95 0.02 -16.08
CA ASN A 114 20.03 -0.92 -17.20
C ASN A 114 20.18 -0.23 -18.57
N LYS A 115 21.41 -0.10 -19.08
CA LYS A 115 21.72 0.58 -20.35
C LYS A 115 21.17 -0.11 -21.60
N GLY A 116 20.70 -1.36 -21.48
CA GLY A 116 20.08 -2.09 -22.58
C GLY A 116 18.59 -1.79 -22.78
N LEU A 117 17.96 -1.06 -21.86
CA LEU A 117 16.55 -0.68 -21.98
C LEU A 117 16.40 0.65 -22.74
N PRO A 118 15.29 0.84 -23.47
CA PRO A 118 15.01 2.11 -24.12
C PRO A 118 14.77 3.23 -23.08
N ASP A 119 15.11 4.46 -23.45
CA ASP A 119 15.10 5.61 -22.53
C ASP A 119 13.76 5.83 -21.82
N HIS A 120 12.63 5.63 -22.52
CA HIS A 120 11.31 5.79 -21.92
C HIS A 120 11.06 4.83 -20.73
N VAL A 121 11.69 3.65 -20.72
CA VAL A 121 11.61 2.71 -19.59
C VAL A 121 12.61 3.08 -18.50
N ARG A 122 13.83 3.48 -18.89
CA ARG A 122 14.91 3.84 -17.95
C ARG A 122 14.55 5.05 -17.09
N PHE A 123 13.83 6.00 -17.67
CA PHE A 123 13.42 7.25 -17.03
C PHE A 123 11.92 7.29 -16.72
N GLN A 124 11.26 6.12 -16.67
CA GLN A 124 9.85 6.05 -16.31
C GLN A 124 9.66 6.57 -14.88
N VAL A 125 8.83 7.61 -14.76
CA VAL A 125 8.40 8.18 -13.49
C VAL A 125 7.06 7.56 -13.10
N TYR A 126 6.89 7.29 -11.82
CA TYR A 126 5.69 6.73 -11.21
C TYR A 126 5.00 7.78 -10.35
N HIS A 127 3.69 7.62 -10.16
CA HIS A 127 2.89 8.55 -9.36
C HIS A 127 3.27 8.58 -7.87
N ASP A 128 3.76 7.46 -7.32
CA ASP A 128 4.15 7.35 -5.93
C ASP A 128 5.24 6.27 -5.71
N ALA A 129 5.90 6.33 -4.54
CA ALA A 129 6.87 5.32 -4.12
C ALA A 129 6.25 3.91 -3.99
N GLY A 130 4.94 3.82 -3.77
CA GLY A 130 4.21 2.56 -3.75
C GLY A 130 4.19 1.86 -5.10
N CYS A 131 3.97 2.60 -6.19
CA CYS A 131 4.07 2.10 -7.56
C CYS A 131 5.49 1.62 -7.88
N VAL A 132 6.53 2.36 -7.48
CA VAL A 132 7.93 1.95 -7.68
C VAL A 132 8.21 0.62 -6.97
N ALA A 133 7.78 0.48 -5.71
CA ALA A 133 7.96 -0.76 -4.95
C ALA A 133 7.22 -1.94 -5.59
N ARG A 134 5.99 -1.74 -6.06
CA ARG A 134 5.22 -2.79 -6.75
C ARG A 134 5.90 -3.21 -8.05
N HIS A 135 6.39 -2.25 -8.83
CA HIS A 135 7.14 -2.50 -10.06
C HIS A 135 8.42 -3.31 -9.76
N PHE A 136 9.21 -2.89 -8.77
CA PHE A 136 10.41 -3.59 -8.33
C PHE A 136 10.11 -5.06 -7.92
N ASP A 137 9.05 -5.27 -7.13
CA ASP A 137 8.64 -6.60 -6.67
C ASP A 137 8.15 -7.52 -7.80
N ALA A 138 7.55 -6.94 -8.84
CA ALA A 138 6.97 -7.67 -9.96
C ALA A 138 8.03 -8.10 -10.97
N ILE A 139 8.99 -7.22 -11.26
CA ILE A 139 10.00 -7.39 -12.31
C ILE A 139 11.31 -7.85 -11.70
N HIS A 140 12.03 -6.96 -11.02
CA HIS A 140 13.41 -7.18 -10.61
C HIS A 140 13.60 -8.21 -9.50
N LEU A 141 12.60 -8.38 -8.64
CA LEU A 141 12.68 -9.36 -7.57
C LEU A 141 12.51 -10.81 -8.05
N LYS A 142 12.03 -11.02 -9.28
CA LYS A 142 11.94 -12.33 -9.94
C LYS A 142 13.13 -12.61 -10.87
N GLU A 143 13.91 -11.60 -11.21
CA GLU A 143 15.07 -11.72 -12.10
C GLU A 143 16.20 -12.50 -11.40
N LYS A 144 16.79 -13.47 -12.11
CA LYS A 144 18.01 -14.16 -11.70
C LYS A 144 19.11 -13.84 -12.72
N PRO A 145 20.35 -13.52 -12.30
CA PRO A 145 20.81 -13.41 -10.91
C PRO A 145 20.25 -12.17 -10.20
N LEU A 146 20.13 -12.25 -8.87
CA LEU A 146 19.77 -11.10 -8.04
C LEU A 146 20.97 -10.14 -7.95
N LYS A 147 21.02 -9.16 -8.86
CA LYS A 147 22.09 -8.16 -8.92
C LYS A 147 21.49 -6.76 -8.95
N CYS A 148 21.98 -5.89 -8.06
CA CYS A 148 21.72 -4.46 -8.18
C CYS A 148 22.59 -3.90 -9.29
N ASN A 149 21.98 -3.42 -10.38
CA ASN A 149 22.74 -2.83 -11.50
C ASN A 149 23.23 -1.42 -11.18
N TRP A 150 22.62 -0.74 -10.20
CA TRP A 150 23.05 0.58 -9.76
C TRP A 150 24.32 0.52 -8.92
N CYS A 151 24.34 -0.36 -7.91
CA CYS A 151 25.47 -0.53 -6.99
C CYS A 151 26.47 -1.60 -7.47
N GLU A 152 26.14 -2.32 -8.54
CA GLU A 152 26.90 -3.45 -9.09
C GLU A 152 27.10 -4.63 -8.12
N VAL A 153 26.32 -4.69 -7.03
CA VAL A 153 26.39 -5.73 -6.01
C VAL A 153 25.53 -6.94 -6.39
N ALA A 154 26.13 -8.14 -6.35
CA ALA A 154 25.42 -9.40 -6.45
C ALA A 154 24.95 -9.88 -5.06
N LEU A 155 23.71 -10.35 -4.97
CA LEU A 155 23.08 -10.74 -3.72
C LEU A 155 22.62 -12.19 -3.80
N LEU A 156 22.82 -12.94 -2.71
CA LEU A 156 22.59 -14.39 -2.69
C LEU A 156 21.11 -14.77 -2.59
N HIS A 157 20.30 -13.94 -1.91
CA HIS A 157 18.91 -14.25 -1.60
C HIS A 157 17.99 -13.05 -1.82
N GLN A 158 16.72 -13.34 -2.12
CA GLN A 158 15.68 -12.32 -2.35
C GLN A 158 15.57 -11.34 -1.17
N MET A 159 15.62 -11.86 0.06
CA MET A 159 15.59 -11.04 1.28
C MET A 159 16.77 -10.05 1.35
N ALA A 160 17.96 -10.50 0.95
CA ALA A 160 19.13 -9.64 0.91
C ALA A 160 18.95 -8.52 -0.14
N PHE A 161 18.30 -8.82 -1.27
CA PHE A 161 17.98 -7.82 -2.28
C PHE A 161 16.90 -6.83 -1.85
N GLN A 162 15.85 -7.30 -1.18
CA GLN A 162 14.81 -6.42 -0.61
C GLN A 162 15.40 -5.47 0.43
N ARG A 163 16.26 -5.96 1.32
CA ARG A 163 16.92 -5.14 2.33
C ARG A 163 17.88 -4.12 1.70
N HIS A 164 18.70 -4.55 0.74
CA HIS A 164 19.57 -3.64 -0.01
C HIS A 164 18.76 -2.52 -0.71
N ALA A 165 17.65 -2.88 -1.37
CA ALA A 165 16.78 -1.91 -2.03
C ALA A 165 16.15 -0.90 -1.05
N PHE A 166 15.84 -1.32 0.17
CA PHE A 166 15.31 -0.44 1.21
C PHE A 166 16.39 0.48 1.80
N ASP A 167 17.54 -0.08 2.19
CA ASP A 167 18.59 0.65 2.91
C ASP A 167 19.32 1.65 2.01
N VAL A 168 19.54 1.29 0.74
CA VAL A 168 20.36 2.09 -0.21
C VAL A 168 19.50 2.91 -1.17
N HIS A 169 18.32 2.41 -1.54
CA HIS A 169 17.47 3.03 -2.56
C HIS A 169 16.09 3.44 -2.05
N HIS A 170 15.82 3.30 -0.74
CA HIS A 170 14.54 3.64 -0.10
C HIS A 170 13.30 2.97 -0.72
N VAL A 171 13.49 1.87 -1.47
CA VAL A 171 12.41 1.08 -2.07
C VAL A 171 12.05 -0.06 -1.11
N ARG A 172 10.95 0.12 -0.37
CA ARG A 172 10.44 -0.93 0.53
C ARG A 172 9.59 -1.94 -0.24
N SER A 173 10.13 -3.14 -0.45
CA SER A 173 9.36 -4.28 -0.97
C SER A 173 8.14 -4.60 -0.10
N ARG A 174 7.01 -4.92 -0.75
CA ARG A 174 5.77 -5.33 -0.07
C ARG A 174 5.64 -6.85 0.01
N LYS A 175 6.46 -7.60 -0.72
CA LYS A 175 6.44 -9.06 -0.69
C LYS A 175 6.97 -9.57 0.64
N ARG A 176 6.09 -10.23 1.40
CA ARG A 176 6.48 -11.05 2.55
C ARG A 176 7.31 -12.23 2.06
N CYS A 177 8.35 -12.54 2.83
CA CYS A 177 9.13 -13.74 2.64
C CYS A 177 8.21 -14.93 2.90
N LEU A 178 7.92 -15.72 1.87
CA LEU A 178 7.40 -17.06 2.08
C LEU A 178 8.58 -17.88 2.60
N ASN A 179 8.45 -18.41 3.82
CA ASN A 179 9.47 -19.30 4.35
C ASN A 179 9.61 -20.49 3.38
N PRO A 180 10.84 -20.85 2.95
CA PRO A 180 11.07 -21.97 2.03
C PRO A 180 10.52 -23.32 2.51
N VAL A 181 10.15 -23.42 3.78
CA VAL A 181 9.58 -24.62 4.41
C VAL A 181 8.14 -24.90 3.95
N GLN A 182 7.41 -23.92 3.43
CA GLN A 182 5.98 -24.07 3.08
C GLN A 182 5.73 -24.56 1.64
N GLU A 183 6.75 -24.57 0.77
CA GLU A 183 6.58 -25.00 -0.62
C GLU A 183 6.54 -26.54 -0.76
N LEU A 184 7.00 -27.29 0.25
CA LEU A 184 7.00 -28.76 0.22
C LEU A 184 5.65 -29.39 0.62
N GLN A 185 4.73 -28.63 1.22
CA GLN A 185 3.44 -29.15 1.72
C GLN A 185 2.28 -28.95 0.73
N ARG A 186 2.56 -28.52 -0.50
CA ARG A 186 1.55 -28.33 -1.56
C ARG A 186 1.64 -29.35 -2.70
N GLN A 187 2.42 -30.41 -2.54
CA GLN A 187 2.58 -31.49 -3.51
C GLN A 187 2.20 -32.88 -2.97
N GLU A 188 1.42 -32.96 -1.89
CA GLU A 188 0.76 -34.20 -1.45
C GLU A 188 -0.76 -34.11 -1.57
#